data_AF-A0A950AUU6-F1
#
_entry.id   AF-A0A950AUU6-F1
#
_cell.length_a   1.000
_cell.length_b   1.000
_cell.length_c   1.000
_cell.angle_alpha   90.00
_cell.angle_beta   90.00
_cell.angle_gamma   90.00
#
_symmetry.space_group_name_H-M   'P 1'
#
loop_
_entity.id
_entity.type
_entity.pdbx_description
1 polymer ?
#
loop_
_entity_poly.entity_id
_entity_poly.type
_entity_poly.pdbx_seq_one_letter_code
_entity_poly.pdbx_strand_id
1 'polypeptide(L)'
;DKVESLAQALAAGESVAAWAEVHAVPRRTAYRWAAEADVQARVRGLRQGLVTDAVGKLAGAATAAVETLRGLLAEGQPATVRLGAARAILTALIDVQAHAELADRVARLEELADAQRQDEA
;
A
#
# COMPACT_ATOMS: atom_id res chain seq x y z
N ASP A 1 26.54 -1.54 3.24
CA ASP A 1 26.93 -1.68 1.83
C ASP A 1 26.39 -0.49 1.04
N LYS A 2 27.17 0.09 0.12
CA LYS A 2 26.77 1.27 -0.67
C LYS A 2 25.64 0.94 -1.64
N VAL A 3 25.62 -0.26 -2.20
CA VAL A 3 24.58 -0.68 -3.16
C VAL A 3 23.23 -0.87 -2.46
N GLU A 4 23.22 -1.51 -1.29
CA GLU A 4 22.01 -1.62 -0.46
C GLU A 4 21.47 -0.25 -0.01
N SER A 5 22.36 0.68 0.39
CA SER A 5 21.94 2.04 0.76
C SER A 5 21.33 2.82 -0.41
N LEU A 6 21.88 2.66 -1.62
CA LEU A 6 21.29 3.22 -2.84
C LEU A 6 19.88 2.65 -3.07
N ALA A 7 19.70 1.33 -2.96
CA ALA A 7 18.39 0.71 -3.12
C ALA A 7 17.36 1.24 -2.11
N GLN A 8 17.74 1.45 -0.85
CA GLN A 8 16.87 2.05 0.18
C GLN A 8 16.47 3.48 -0.14
N ALA A 9 17.42 4.32 -0.55
CA ALA A 9 17.15 5.70 -0.95
C ALA A 9 16.19 5.78 -2.14
N LEU A 10 16.43 4.96 -3.17
CA LEU A 10 15.55 4.90 -4.35
C LEU A 10 14.16 4.37 -4.00
N ALA A 11 14.06 3.40 -3.08
CA ALA A 11 12.77 2.90 -2.60
C ALA A 11 11.97 3.99 -1.89
N ALA A 12 12.64 4.86 -1.13
CA ALA A 12 12.06 6.03 -0.46
C ALA A 12 11.74 7.21 -1.39
N GLY A 13 12.08 7.11 -2.69
CA GLY A 13 11.78 8.14 -3.69
C GLY A 13 12.89 9.17 -3.89
N GLU A 14 14.06 8.99 -3.26
CA GLU A 14 15.23 9.83 -3.52
C GLU A 14 15.77 9.61 -4.94
N SER A 15 16.38 10.65 -5.52
CA SER A 15 17.02 10.53 -6.84
C SER A 15 18.43 9.94 -6.74
N VAL A 16 18.85 9.20 -7.77
CA VAL A 16 20.22 8.65 -7.88
C VAL A 16 21.28 9.76 -7.74
N ALA A 17 21.00 10.95 -8.29
CA ALA A 17 21.92 12.08 -8.26
C ALA A 17 22.09 12.66 -6.85
N ALA A 18 20.99 12.79 -6.09
CA ALA A 18 21.01 13.26 -4.70
C ALA A 18 21.76 12.27 -3.80
N TRP A 19 21.45 10.97 -3.92
CA TRP A 19 22.14 9.94 -3.16
C TRP A 19 23.65 9.92 -3.45
N ALA A 20 24.02 10.05 -4.73
CA ALA A 20 25.42 10.04 -5.17
C ALA A 20 26.23 11.21 -4.58
N GLU A 21 25.62 12.38 -4.48
CA GLU A 21 26.23 13.58 -3.89
C GLU A 21 26.49 13.39 -2.39
N VAL A 22 25.48 12.93 -1.64
CA VAL A 22 25.57 12.66 -0.20
C VAL A 22 26.63 11.59 0.11
N HIS A 23 26.77 10.58 -0.74
CA HIS A 23 27.65 9.43 -0.51
C HIS A 23 29.02 9.56 -1.20
N ALA A 24 29.32 10.74 -1.78
CA ALA A 24 30.52 11.04 -2.54
C ALA A 24 30.85 9.96 -3.61
N VAL A 25 29.83 9.49 -4.33
CA VAL A 25 29.96 8.52 -5.42
C VAL A 25 29.86 9.27 -6.75
N PRO A 26 30.75 9.02 -7.73
CA PRO A 26 30.60 9.58 -9.06
C PRO A 26 29.24 9.22 -9.66
N ARG A 27 28.49 10.21 -10.17
CA ARG A 27 27.13 10.01 -10.70
C ARG A 27 27.06 8.84 -11.70
N ARG A 28 28.04 8.73 -12.62
CA ARG A 28 28.12 7.62 -13.59
C ARG A 28 28.12 6.24 -12.92
N THR A 29 28.84 6.09 -11.80
CA THR A 29 28.88 4.84 -11.02
C THR A 29 27.54 4.58 -10.35
N ALA A 30 26.93 5.59 -9.72
CA ALA A 30 25.64 5.46 -9.06
C ALA A 30 24.52 5.09 -10.05
N TYR A 31 24.49 5.72 -11.24
CA TYR A 31 23.54 5.38 -12.31
C TYR A 31 23.77 3.97 -12.85
N ARG A 32 25.02 3.52 -12.97
CA ARG A 32 25.32 2.13 -13.37
C ARG A 32 24.76 1.14 -12.34
N TRP A 33 25.07 1.33 -11.05
CA TRP A 33 24.54 0.48 -9.98
C TRP A 33 23.01 0.51 -9.93
N ALA A 34 22.40 1.69 -10.06
CA ALA A 34 20.95 1.80 -10.10
C ALA A 34 20.32 1.03 -11.27
N ALA A 35 21.04 0.82 -12.37
CA ALA A 35 20.56 0.05 -13.52
C ALA A 35 20.77 -1.47 -13.38
N GLU A 36 21.51 -1.93 -12.37
CA GLU A 36 21.74 -3.36 -12.15
C GLU A 36 20.44 -4.07 -11.73
N ALA A 37 20.22 -5.26 -12.28
CA ALA A 37 18.97 -6.01 -12.10
C ALA A 37 18.69 -6.32 -10.62
N ASP A 38 19.73 -6.66 -9.86
CA ASP A 38 19.62 -6.97 -8.44
C ASP A 38 19.23 -5.75 -7.61
N VAL A 39 19.76 -4.57 -7.94
CA VAL A 39 19.40 -3.30 -7.29
C VAL A 39 17.96 -2.95 -7.58
N GLN A 40 17.53 -3.08 -8.84
CA GLN A 40 16.15 -2.85 -9.24
C GLN A 40 15.18 -3.84 -8.55
N ALA A 41 15.55 -5.11 -8.44
CA ALA A 41 14.78 -6.11 -7.70
C ALA A 41 14.68 -5.74 -6.22
N ARG A 42 15.78 -5.30 -5.61
CA ARG A 42 15.82 -4.86 -4.22
C ARG A 42 14.93 -3.64 -3.97
N VAL A 43 14.99 -2.64 -4.84
CA VAL A 43 14.11 -1.45 -4.78
C VAL A 43 12.64 -1.85 -4.84
N ARG A 44 12.26 -2.76 -5.74
CA ARG A 44 10.88 -3.26 -5.82
C ARG A 44 10.44 -3.96 -4.55
N GLY A 45 11.27 -4.85 -4.00
CA GLY A 45 10.95 -5.54 -2.74
C GLY A 45 10.80 -4.59 -1.55
N LEU A 46 11.68 -3.59 -1.44
CA LEU A 46 11.58 -2.55 -0.42
C LEU A 46 10.29 -1.73 -0.57
N ARG A 47 9.93 -1.33 -1.80
CA ARG A 47 8.68 -0.62 -2.06
C ARG A 47 7.45 -1.45 -1.74
N GLN A 48 7.47 -2.74 -2.04
CA GLN A 48 6.39 -3.65 -1.65
C GLN A 48 6.22 -3.65 -0.12
N GLY A 49 7.31 -3.78 0.64
CA GLY A 49 7.25 -3.68 2.10
C GLY A 49 6.68 -2.34 2.59
N LEU A 50 7.15 -1.21 2.03
CA LEU A 50 6.64 0.12 2.38
C LEU A 50 5.14 0.26 2.10
N VAL A 51 4.67 -0.28 0.97
CA VAL A 51 3.24 -0.27 0.61
C VAL A 51 2.45 -1.13 1.58
N THR A 52 2.90 -2.35 1.89
CA THR A 52 2.25 -3.24 2.86
C THR A 52 2.14 -2.57 4.24
N ASP A 53 3.21 -1.94 4.71
CA ASP A 53 3.22 -1.20 5.98
C ASP A 53 2.23 -0.02 5.97
N ALA A 54 2.20 0.74 4.87
CA ALA A 54 1.28 1.86 4.71
C ALA A 54 -0.19 1.39 4.69
N VAL A 55 -0.49 0.28 4.00
CA VAL A 55 -1.82 -0.34 3.99
C VAL A 55 -2.23 -0.74 5.41
N GLY A 56 -1.35 -1.36 6.19
CA GLY A 56 -1.64 -1.71 7.59
C GLY A 56 -1.95 -0.48 8.45
N LYS A 57 -1.18 0.60 8.30
CA LYS A 57 -1.44 1.88 9.00
C LYS A 57 -2.76 2.52 8.58
N LEU A 58 -3.08 2.53 7.28
CA LEU A 58 -4.34 3.04 6.75
C LEU A 58 -5.54 2.22 7.26
N ALA A 59 -5.42 0.89 7.34
CA ALA A 59 -6.45 0.04 7.89
C ALA A 59 -6.74 0.40 9.37
N GLY A 60 -5.71 0.59 10.19
CA GLY A 60 -5.88 1.05 11.56
C GLY A 60 -6.52 2.44 11.67
N ALA A 61 -6.10 3.38 10.82
CA ALA A 61 -6.68 4.72 10.76
C ALA A 61 -8.15 4.70 10.30
N ALA A 62 -8.51 3.79 9.39
CA ALA A 62 -9.89 3.62 8.93
C ALA A 62 -10.82 3.21 10.08
N THR A 63 -10.38 2.32 10.98
CA THR A 63 -11.15 1.98 12.20
C THR A 63 -11.41 3.21 13.06
N ALA A 64 -10.40 4.04 13.30
CA ALA A 64 -10.57 5.27 14.07
C ALA A 64 -11.50 6.28 13.38
N ALA A 65 -11.45 6.36 12.04
CA ALA A 65 -12.35 7.19 11.26
C ALA A 65 -13.81 6.71 11.36
N VAL A 66 -14.06 5.39 11.34
CA VAL A 66 -15.39 4.82 11.55
C VAL A 66 -15.93 5.16 12.93
N GLU A 67 -15.11 5.04 13.99
CA GLU A 67 -15.51 5.43 15.34
C GLU A 67 -15.85 6.92 15.45
N THR A 68 -15.08 7.77 14.76
CA THR A 68 -15.37 9.20 14.66
C THR A 68 -16.72 9.45 13.99
N LEU A 69 -16.98 8.82 12.84
CA LEU A 69 -18.26 8.93 12.14
C LEU A 69 -19.43 8.44 13.00
N ARG A 70 -19.24 7.34 13.75
CA ARG A 70 -20.24 6.82 14.69
C ARG A 70 -20.53 7.84 15.80
N GLY A 71 -19.51 8.48 16.36
CA GLY A 71 -19.67 9.54 17.36
C GLY A 71 -20.46 10.74 16.83
N LEU A 72 -20.28 11.09 15.56
CA LEU A 72 -21.01 12.17 14.89
C LEU A 72 -22.50 11.89 14.67
N LEU A 73 -22.95 10.64 14.84
CA LEU A 73 -24.38 10.29 14.77
C LEU A 73 -25.16 10.66 16.04
N ALA A 74 -24.46 10.97 17.14
CA ALA A 74 -25.06 11.26 18.43
C ALA A 74 -26.09 12.41 18.35
N GLU A 75 -27.17 12.30 19.13
CA GLU A 75 -28.30 13.25 19.09
C GLU A 75 -27.90 14.69 19.43
N GLY A 76 -26.80 14.89 20.17
CA GLY A 76 -26.26 16.21 20.51
C GLY A 76 -25.57 16.94 19.34
N GLN A 77 -25.39 16.30 18.19
CA GLN A 77 -24.79 16.92 17.00
C GLN A 77 -25.85 17.60 16.12
N PRO A 78 -25.49 18.67 15.38
CA PRO A 78 -26.40 19.28 14.42
C PRO A 78 -26.95 18.26 13.41
N ALA A 79 -28.22 18.40 13.03
CA ALA A 79 -28.90 17.46 12.13
C ALA A 79 -28.15 17.28 10.79
N THR A 80 -27.53 18.34 10.27
CA THR A 80 -26.71 18.30 9.04
C THR A 80 -25.44 17.47 9.21
N VAL A 81 -24.78 17.55 10.37
CA VAL A 81 -23.59 16.76 10.71
C VAL A 81 -23.96 15.28 10.83
N ARG A 82 -25.06 14.97 11.52
CA ARG A 82 -25.58 13.60 11.65
C ARG A 82 -25.94 12.99 10.30
N LEU A 83 -26.62 13.75 9.44
CA LEU A 83 -26.96 13.31 8.08
C LEU A 83 -25.69 13.07 7.23
N GLY A 84 -24.70 13.95 7.32
CA GLY A 84 -23.42 13.79 6.64
C GLY A 84 -22.68 12.53 7.07
N ALA A 85 -22.60 12.29 8.38
CA ALA A 85 -21.99 11.09 8.94
C ALA A 85 -22.73 9.82 8.52
N ALA A 86 -24.07 9.81 8.60
CA ALA A 86 -24.89 8.68 8.18
C ALA A 86 -24.68 8.36 6.69
N ARG A 87 -24.64 9.38 5.82
CA ARG A 87 -24.37 9.21 4.38
C ARG A 87 -22.97 8.63 4.15
N ALA A 88 -21.94 9.19 4.80
CA ALA A 88 -20.57 8.71 4.66
C ALA A 88 -20.42 7.24 5.07
N ILE A 89 -21.03 6.84 6.19
CA ILE A 89 -21.04 5.43 6.65
C ILE A 89 -21.73 4.53 5.61
N LEU A 90 -22.90 4.91 5.11
CA LEU A 90 -23.65 4.10 4.14
C LEU A 90 -22.90 3.94 2.81
N THR A 91 -22.28 5.02 2.30
CA THR A 91 -21.45 4.94 1.10
C THR A 91 -20.25 4.01 1.30
N ALA A 92 -19.51 4.17 2.41
CA ALA A 92 -18.36 3.33 2.70
C ALA A 92 -18.74 1.85 2.88
N LEU A 93 -19.91 1.56 3.47
CA LEU A 93 -20.39 0.19 3.63
C LEU A 93 -20.60 -0.52 2.28
N ILE A 94 -21.22 0.17 1.31
CA ILE A 94 -21.46 -0.38 -0.02
C ILE A 94 -20.12 -0.73 -0.70
N ASP A 95 -19.15 0.17 -0.63
CA ASP A 95 -17.82 -0.05 -1.23
C ASP A 95 -17.09 -1.22 -0.56
N VAL A 96 -17.11 -1.29 0.77
CA VAL A 96 -16.49 -2.39 1.54
C VAL A 96 -17.12 -3.74 1.21
N GLN A 97 -18.44 -3.80 1.09
CA GLN A 97 -19.14 -5.03 0.70
C GLN A 97 -18.73 -5.48 -0.71
N ALA A 98 -18.71 -4.56 -1.68
CA ALA A 98 -18.30 -4.87 -3.05
C ALA A 98 -16.84 -5.37 -3.12
N HIS A 99 -15.94 -4.77 -2.35
CA HIS A 99 -14.55 -5.22 -2.27
C HIS A 99 -14.40 -6.60 -1.60
N ALA A 100 -15.15 -6.87 -0.53
CA ALA A 100 -15.13 -8.17 0.14
C ALA A 100 -15.64 -9.29 -0.79
N GLU A 101 -16.75 -9.05 -1.49
CA GLU A 101 -17.28 -10.01 -2.48
C GLU A 101 -16.29 -10.28 -3.61
N LEU A 102 -15.58 -9.25 -4.09
CA LEU A 102 -14.55 -9.41 -5.11
C LEU A 102 -13.36 -10.22 -4.59
N ALA A 103 -12.88 -9.93 -3.39
CA ALA A 103 -11.78 -10.66 -2.76
C ALA A 103 -12.13 -12.15 -2.59
N ASP A 104 -13.33 -12.47 -2.10
CA ASP A 104 -13.82 -13.84 -1.97
C ASP A 104 -13.89 -14.57 -3.33
N ARG A 105 -14.31 -13.86 -4.38
CA ARG A 105 -14.35 -14.42 -5.74
C ARG A 105 -12.95 -14.70 -6.28
N VAL A 106 -11.99 -13.81 -6.04
CA VAL A 106 -10.59 -14.00 -6.46
C VAL A 106 -9.98 -15.20 -5.72
N ALA A 107 -10.14 -15.30 -4.40
CA ALA A 107 -9.63 -16.42 -3.63
C ALA A 107 -10.15 -17.77 -4.14
N ARG A 108 -11.46 -17.88 -4.43
CA ARG A 108 -12.04 -19.10 -5.03
C ARG A 108 -11.46 -19.41 -6.41
N LEU A 109 -11.18 -18.40 -7.23
CA LEU A 109 -10.57 -18.62 -8.54
C LEU A 109 -9.11 -19.09 -8.42
N GLU A 110 -8.37 -18.54 -7.47
CA GLU A 110 -7.00 -18.96 -7.18
C GLU A 110 -6.95 -20.42 -6.71
N GLU A 111 -7.85 -20.82 -5.80
CA GLU A 111 -8.00 -22.22 -5.36
C GLU A 111 -8.30 -23.18 -6.51
N LEU A 112 -9.23 -22.82 -7.41
CA LEU A 112 -9.55 -23.63 -8.57
C LEU A 112 -8.37 -23.73 -9.55
N ALA A 113 -7.66 -22.63 -9.78
CA ALA A 113 -6.49 -22.61 -10.66
C ALA A 113 -5.31 -23.41 -10.08
N ASP A 114 -5.14 -23.43 -8.76
CA ASP A 114 -4.16 -24.27 -8.07
C ASP A 114 -4.52 -25.75 -8.22
N ALA A 115 -5.79 -26.12 -8.02
CA ALA A 115 -6.26 -27.51 -8.18
C ALA A 115 -6.06 -28.02 -9.61
N GLN A 116 -6.40 -27.23 -10.63
CA GLN A 116 -6.17 -27.60 -12.04
C GLN A 116 -4.69 -27.80 -12.36
N ARG A 117 -3.80 -26.95 -11.84
CA ARG A 117 -2.35 -27.11 -11.99
C ARG A 117 -1.80 -28.36 -11.31
N GLN A 118 -2.44 -28.84 -10.24
CA GLN A 118 -2.07 -30.07 -9.56
C GLN A 118 -2.55 -31.32 -10.31
N ASP A 119 -3.70 -31.25 -10.99
CA ASP A 119 -4.23 -32.35 -11.81
C ASP A 119 -3.47 -32.53 -13.13
N GLU A 120 -2.81 -31.48 -13.64
CA GLU A 120 -2.00 -31.50 -14.86
C GLU A 120 -0.54 -31.91 -14.66
N ALA A 121 -0.07 -32.01 -13.40
CA ALA A 121 1.31 -32.31 -13.01
C ALA A 121 1.52 -33.78 -12.66
#